data_AF-A0AB33E8V4-F1
#
_entry.id   AF-A0AB33E8V4-F1
#
_cell.length_a   1.000
_cell.length_b   1.000
_cell.length_c   1.000
_cell.angle_alpha   90.00
_cell.angle_beta   90.00
_cell.angle_gamma   90.00
#
_symmetry.space_group_name_H-M   'P 1'
#
loop_
_entity.id
_entity.type
_entity.pdbx_description
1 polymer ?
#
loop_
_entity_poly.entity_id
_entity_poly.type
_entity_poly.pdbx_seq_one_letter_code
_entity_poly.pdbx_strand_id
1 'polypeptide(L)'
;MGRNRTDSWAGYQAQHLIPSELKNHPILKKVGIDLDDSSNGIFLPASKAKPEGAISGMPRHTGSHPNYTEAVRKSLNEMDRNLPVERLQKQVFDLQGRLRNVTGSGMPVRNVDGAKTEVWLKWLGK
;
A
#
# COMPACT_ATOMS: atom_id res chain seq x y z
N MET A 1 22.46 8.97 -11.32
CA MET A 1 22.45 9.75 -10.06
C MET A 1 21.20 9.37 -9.28
N GLY A 2 21.37 8.74 -8.11
CA GLY A 2 20.26 8.33 -7.24
C GLY A 2 19.96 9.42 -6.22
N ARG A 3 18.68 9.73 -6.02
CA ARG A 3 18.23 10.68 -5.00
C ARG A 3 18.46 10.13 -3.59
N ASN A 4 18.75 11.00 -2.63
CA ASN A 4 18.94 10.61 -1.24
C ASN A 4 17.63 10.10 -0.65
N ARG A 5 17.68 9.14 0.27
CA ARG A 5 16.49 8.61 0.98
C ARG A 5 15.68 9.68 1.72
N THR A 6 16.28 10.85 1.97
CA THR A 6 15.66 12.01 2.61
C THR A 6 15.17 13.06 1.63
N ASP A 7 15.35 12.87 0.31
CA ASP A 7 14.80 13.77 -0.69
C ASP A 7 13.29 13.60 -0.73
N SER A 8 12.58 14.40 0.07
CA SER A 8 11.15 14.60 -0.12
C SER A 8 10.98 15.41 -1.41
N TRP A 9 10.27 14.87 -2.41
CA TRP A 9 9.60 15.75 -3.36
C TRP A 9 8.69 16.65 -2.51
N ALA A 10 8.94 17.95 -2.52
CA ALA A 10 8.18 18.91 -1.73
C ALA A 10 6.66 18.61 -1.87
N GLY A 11 6.06 18.11 -0.79
CA GLY A 11 4.65 17.79 -0.72
C GLY A 11 4.20 16.37 -1.05
N TYR A 12 5.09 15.40 -1.25
CA TYR A 12 4.75 13.97 -1.40
C TYR A 12 5.53 13.08 -0.43
N GLN A 13 4.94 11.95 -0.05
CA GLN A 13 5.55 10.93 0.80
C GLN A 13 5.29 9.54 0.22
N ALA A 14 6.28 8.65 0.30
CA ALA A 14 6.14 7.26 -0.10
C ALA A 14 5.24 6.51 0.90
N GLN A 15 4.19 5.87 0.40
CA GLN A 15 3.33 4.95 1.13
C GLN A 15 3.67 3.52 0.68
N HIS A 16 3.83 2.60 1.64
CA HIS A 16 3.94 1.18 1.34
C HIS A 16 2.58 0.61 0.90
N LEU A 17 2.56 -0.13 -0.21
CA LEU A 17 1.41 -0.89 -0.67
C LEU A 17 1.15 -2.07 0.27
N ILE A 18 2.16 -2.89 0.54
CA ILE A 18 2.13 -3.85 1.65
C ILE A 18 2.77 -3.18 2.86
N PRO A 19 2.00 -2.85 3.92
CA PRO A 19 2.53 -2.14 5.08
C PRO A 19 3.66 -2.92 5.77
N SER A 20 4.72 -2.22 6.17
CA SER A 20 5.84 -2.79 6.93
C SER A 20 5.42 -3.37 8.28
N GLU A 21 4.29 -2.92 8.85
CA GLU A 21 3.63 -3.51 10.02
C GLU A 21 3.30 -5.01 9.84
N LEU A 22 3.11 -5.44 8.59
CA LEU A 22 2.79 -6.82 8.23
C LEU A 22 4.02 -7.69 7.98
N LYS A 23 5.26 -7.19 8.15
CA LYS A 23 6.51 -7.94 7.86
C LYS A 23 6.57 -9.35 8.45
N ASN A 24 5.90 -9.58 9.57
CA ASN A 24 5.86 -10.87 10.25
C ASN A 24 4.76 -11.83 9.75
N HIS A 25 3.99 -11.44 8.74
CA HIS A 25 2.93 -12.26 8.16
C HIS A 25 3.50 -13.54 7.54
N PRO A 26 2.90 -14.73 7.77
CA PRO A 26 3.44 -16.01 7.30
C PRO A 26 3.69 -16.07 5.79
N ILE A 27 2.78 -15.51 4.98
CA ILE A 27 2.94 -15.43 3.52
C ILE A 27 4.17 -14.60 3.14
N LEU A 28 4.33 -13.41 3.75
CA LEU A 28 5.44 -12.51 3.41
C LEU A 28 6.78 -13.09 3.85
N LYS A 29 6.84 -13.75 5.02
CA LYS A 29 8.02 -14.49 5.47
C LYS A 29 8.39 -15.63 4.52
N LYS A 30 7.41 -16.38 4.01
CA LYS A 30 7.65 -17.49 3.08
C LYS A 30 8.10 -16.99 1.70
N VAL A 31 7.52 -15.90 1.22
CA VAL A 31 7.83 -15.31 -0.10
C VAL A 31 9.16 -14.55 -0.10
N GLY A 32 9.51 -13.93 1.02
CA GLY A 32 10.78 -13.21 1.18
C GLY A 32 10.89 -11.92 0.38
N ILE A 33 9.79 -11.19 0.17
CA ILE A 33 9.85 -9.87 -0.51
C ILE A 33 10.59 -8.83 0.34
N ASP A 34 11.30 -7.92 -0.32
CA ASP A 34 11.78 -6.68 0.28
C ASP A 34 10.62 -5.67 0.32
N LEU A 35 10.18 -5.29 1.53
CA LEU A 35 9.08 -4.35 1.71
C LEU A 35 9.50 -2.90 1.46
N ASP A 36 10.80 -2.60 1.49
CA ASP A 36 11.35 -1.27 1.20
C ASP A 36 11.68 -1.11 -0.31
N ASP A 37 11.47 -2.16 -1.12
CA ASP A 37 11.66 -2.07 -2.56
C ASP A 37 10.68 -1.10 -3.21
N SER A 38 11.15 -0.39 -4.24
CA SER A 38 10.36 0.62 -4.95
C SER A 38 9.05 0.09 -5.56
N SER A 39 8.99 -1.19 -5.91
CA SER A 39 7.77 -1.86 -6.40
C SER A 39 6.65 -1.89 -5.35
N ASN A 40 7.00 -1.88 -4.05
CA ASN A 40 6.08 -1.82 -2.93
C ASN A 40 5.69 -0.39 -2.53
N GLY A 41 6.12 0.64 -3.27
CA GLY A 41 5.87 2.05 -2.93
C GLY A 41 4.92 2.78 -3.90
N ILE A 42 4.09 3.68 -3.38
CA ILE A 42 3.37 4.70 -4.15
C ILE A 42 3.58 6.07 -3.51
N PHE A 43 3.86 7.10 -4.32
CA PHE A 43 3.98 8.47 -3.83
C PHE A 43 2.60 9.10 -3.67
N LEU A 44 2.27 9.53 -2.46
CA LEU A 44 1.01 10.18 -2.14
C LEU A 44 1.27 11.61 -1.63
N PRO A 45 0.36 12.57 -1.90
CA PRO A 45 0.48 13.91 -1.33
C PRO A 45 0.57 13.87 0.20
N ALA A 46 1.54 14.57 0.76
CA ALA A 46 1.69 14.76 2.20
C ALA A 46 0.53 15.63 2.72
N SER A 47 0.00 15.36 3.93
CA SER A 47 -1.21 16.08 4.40
C SER A 47 -1.06 17.59 4.52
N LYS A 48 0.15 18.10 4.76
CA LYS A 48 0.44 19.53 4.88
C LYS A 48 0.66 20.23 3.54
N ALA A 49 0.88 19.49 2.46
CA ALA A 49 0.97 20.04 1.13
C ALA A 49 -0.41 19.95 0.47
N LYS A 50 -1.09 21.09 0.34
CA LYS A 50 -1.74 21.35 -0.94
C LYS A 50 -0.61 21.86 -1.82
N PRO A 51 -0.06 21.10 -2.78
CA PRO A 51 0.70 21.76 -3.84
C PRO A 51 -0.25 22.81 -4.41
N GLU A 52 0.11 24.10 -4.33
CA GLU A 52 -0.72 25.16 -4.90
C GLU A 52 -1.04 24.79 -6.36
N GLY A 53 -2.34 24.77 -6.71
CA GLY A 53 -2.81 24.40 -8.04
C GLY A 53 -3.07 22.90 -8.29
N ALA A 54 -2.79 21.99 -7.35
CA ALA A 54 -3.03 20.55 -7.54
C ALA A 54 -4.32 20.06 -6.86
N ILE A 55 -5.40 19.91 -7.63
CA ILE A 55 -6.51 19.02 -7.26
C ILE A 55 -6.05 17.59 -7.57
N SER A 56 -5.29 16.98 -6.66
CA SER A 56 -4.89 15.58 -6.83
C SER A 56 -6.06 14.67 -6.49
N GLY A 57 -6.45 13.79 -7.42
CA GLY A 57 -7.39 12.71 -7.15
C GLY A 57 -6.83 11.61 -6.26
N MET A 58 -5.54 11.68 -5.86
CA MET A 58 -4.90 10.68 -5.01
C MET A 58 -5.16 10.94 -3.51
N PRO A 59 -5.23 9.88 -2.69
CA PRO A 59 -5.40 10.03 -1.25
C PRO A 59 -4.13 10.60 -0.62
N ARG A 60 -4.28 11.22 0.56
CA ARG A 60 -3.15 11.79 1.31
C ARG A 60 -2.49 10.73 2.19
N HIS A 61 -1.19 10.86 2.41
CA HIS A 61 -0.42 10.02 3.34
C HIS A 61 -0.06 10.81 4.60
N THR A 62 -0.51 10.35 5.77
CA THR A 62 -0.07 10.83 7.11
C THR A 62 -0.55 9.92 8.23
N GLY A 63 0.31 9.69 9.22
CA GLY A 63 -0.04 8.95 10.44
C GLY A 63 -0.19 7.45 10.19
N SER A 64 -0.83 6.75 11.12
CA SER A 64 -1.14 5.32 10.99
C SER A 64 -2.44 5.09 10.20
N HIS A 65 -2.50 3.99 9.45
CA HIS A 65 -3.57 3.64 8.52
C HIS A 65 -4.11 2.23 8.84
N PRO A 66 -4.71 2.03 10.03
CA PRO A 66 -5.01 0.69 10.53
C PRO A 66 -6.08 -0.04 9.71
N ASN A 67 -7.09 0.67 9.19
CA ASN A 67 -8.14 0.04 8.38
C ASN A 67 -7.61 -0.48 7.04
N TYR A 68 -6.75 0.32 6.39
CA TYR A 68 -6.02 -0.10 5.19
C TYR A 68 -5.13 -1.31 5.49
N THR A 69 -4.34 -1.23 6.57
CA THR A 69 -3.43 -2.31 6.98
C THR A 69 -4.18 -3.61 7.28
N GLU A 70 -5.34 -3.52 7.92
CA GLU A 70 -6.19 -4.67 8.19
C GLU A 70 -6.79 -5.28 6.91
N ALA A 71 -7.16 -4.45 5.93
CA ALA A 71 -7.62 -4.96 4.64
C ALA A 71 -6.51 -5.73 3.91
N VAL A 72 -5.27 -5.21 3.89
CA VAL A 72 -4.11 -5.90 3.31
C VAL A 72 -3.83 -7.20 4.06
N ARG A 73 -3.88 -7.19 5.40
CA ARG A 73 -3.72 -8.41 6.23
C ARG A 73 -4.74 -9.47 5.84
N LYS A 74 -6.02 -9.10 5.72
CA LYS A 74 -7.09 -10.02 5.34
C LYS A 74 -6.89 -10.59 3.94
N SER A 75 -6.50 -9.78 2.97
CA SER A 75 -6.17 -10.28 1.62
C SER A 75 -4.97 -11.23 1.61
N LEU A 76 -3.98 -11.05 2.49
CA LEU A 76 -2.88 -12.00 2.65
C LEU A 76 -3.33 -13.30 3.35
N ASN A 77 -4.26 -13.23 4.30
CA ASN A 77 -4.83 -14.40 4.99
C ASN A 77 -5.62 -15.32 4.03
N GLU A 78 -6.15 -14.79 2.93
CA GLU A 78 -6.87 -15.56 1.91
C GLU A 78 -5.95 -16.41 1.01
N MET A 79 -4.64 -16.16 1.04
CA MET A 79 -3.68 -16.92 0.22
C MET A 79 -3.39 -18.29 0.83
N ASP A 80 -3.40 -19.34 0.00
CA ASP A 80 -3.04 -20.68 0.44
C ASP A 80 -1.52 -20.80 0.65
N ARG A 81 -1.10 -20.78 1.91
CA ARG A 81 0.29 -20.90 2.33
C ARG A 81 0.97 -22.19 1.84
N ASN A 82 0.24 -23.23 1.47
CA ASN A 82 0.82 -24.48 0.98
C ASN A 82 1.27 -24.41 -0.48
N LEU A 83 0.88 -23.35 -1.21
CA LEU A 83 1.33 -23.14 -2.58
C LEU A 83 2.86 -23.01 -2.68
N PRO A 84 3.45 -23.34 -3.86
CA PRO A 84 4.85 -23.07 -4.16
C PRO A 84 5.18 -21.59 -3.97
N VAL A 85 6.43 -21.29 -3.62
CA VAL A 85 6.89 -19.92 -3.36
C VAL A 85 6.58 -19.02 -4.55
N GLU A 86 6.87 -19.47 -5.77
CA GLU A 86 6.68 -18.75 -7.03
C GLU A 86 5.22 -18.31 -7.22
N ARG A 87 4.28 -19.19 -6.86
CA ARG A 87 2.84 -18.89 -6.93
C ARG A 87 2.43 -17.85 -5.89
N LEU A 88 2.97 -17.94 -4.69
CA LEU A 88 2.75 -16.94 -3.64
C LEU A 88 3.39 -15.59 -3.99
N GLN A 89 4.60 -15.56 -4.57
CA GLN A 89 5.22 -14.30 -5.00
C GLN A 89 4.36 -13.62 -6.06
N LYS A 90 3.84 -14.40 -7.02
CA LYS A 90 2.90 -13.87 -8.03
C LYS A 90 1.63 -13.32 -7.37
N GLN A 91 1.03 -14.02 -6.42
CA GLN A 91 -0.17 -13.53 -5.72
C GLN A 91 0.08 -12.24 -4.92
N VAL A 92 1.24 -12.14 -4.27
CA VAL A 92 1.65 -10.92 -3.54
C VAL A 92 1.89 -9.77 -4.52
N PHE A 93 2.55 -10.03 -5.66
CA PHE A 93 2.74 -9.04 -6.72
C PHE A 93 1.41 -8.57 -7.32
N ASP A 94 0.49 -9.49 -7.62
CA ASP A 94 -0.86 -9.17 -8.10
C ASP A 94 -1.65 -8.34 -7.06
N LEU A 95 -1.46 -8.62 -5.77
CA LEU A 95 -2.03 -7.82 -4.67
C LEU A 95 -1.44 -6.40 -4.65
N GLN A 96 -0.11 -6.25 -4.77
CA GLN A 96 0.53 -4.93 -4.89
C GLN A 96 -0.04 -4.13 -6.08
N GLY A 97 -0.22 -4.77 -7.24
CA GLY A 97 -0.83 -4.15 -8.42
C GLY A 97 -2.25 -3.64 -8.15
N ARG A 98 -3.11 -4.48 -7.54
CA ARG A 98 -4.48 -4.08 -7.16
C ARG A 98 -4.49 -2.93 -6.15
N LEU A 99 -3.67 -3.01 -5.11
CA LEU A 99 -3.54 -1.95 -4.12
C LEU A 99 -3.11 -0.63 -4.77
N ARG A 100 -2.15 -0.68 -5.68
CA ARG A 100 -1.69 0.50 -6.44
C ARG A 100 -2.82 1.11 -7.25
N ASN A 101 -3.58 0.30 -7.97
CA ASN A 101 -4.68 0.77 -8.81
C ASN A 101 -5.80 1.41 -7.98
N VAL A 102 -6.24 0.74 -6.91
CA VAL A 102 -7.30 1.25 -6.02
C VAL A 102 -6.86 2.51 -5.28
N THR A 103 -5.61 2.57 -4.82
CA THR A 103 -5.05 3.80 -4.21
C THR A 103 -4.99 4.93 -5.25
N GLY A 104 -4.51 4.63 -6.47
CA GLY A 104 -4.40 5.60 -7.55
C GLY A 104 -5.74 6.16 -8.03
N SER A 105 -6.84 5.43 -7.84
CA SER A 105 -8.20 5.91 -8.15
C SER A 105 -8.79 6.83 -7.07
N GLY A 106 -8.04 7.16 -6.03
CA GLY A 106 -8.47 8.06 -4.96
C GLY A 106 -9.06 7.39 -3.73
N MET A 107 -8.95 6.05 -3.60
CA MET A 107 -9.44 5.36 -2.41
C MET A 107 -8.71 5.88 -1.15
N PRO A 108 -9.44 6.35 -0.13
CA PRO A 108 -8.82 6.79 1.12
C PRO A 108 -8.02 5.68 1.77
N VAL A 109 -6.75 5.98 2.09
CA VAL A 109 -5.89 5.11 2.90
C VAL A 109 -5.95 5.48 4.39
N ARG A 110 -6.23 6.75 4.71
CA ARG A 110 -6.33 7.25 6.09
C ARG A 110 -7.74 7.08 6.64
N ASN A 111 -7.84 6.64 7.89
CA ASN A 111 -9.12 6.55 8.59
C ASN A 111 -9.84 7.90 8.67
N VAL A 112 -9.10 9.00 8.89
CA VAL A 112 -9.67 10.36 8.94
C VAL A 112 -10.27 10.82 7.62
N ASP A 113 -9.87 10.22 6.50
CA ASP A 113 -10.44 10.46 5.16
C ASP A 113 -11.56 9.45 4.83
N GLY A 114 -11.98 8.63 5.79
CA GLY A 114 -13.07 7.65 5.61
C GLY A 114 -12.63 6.27 5.12
N ALA A 115 -11.34 5.92 5.22
CA ALA A 115 -10.88 4.57 4.91
C ALA A 115 -11.58 3.52 5.80
N LYS A 116 -12.17 2.50 5.17
CA LYS A 116 -12.89 1.41 5.83
C LYS A 116 -12.42 0.06 5.29
N THR A 117 -12.16 -0.89 6.18
CA THR A 117 -11.59 -2.20 5.84
C THR A 117 -12.44 -2.95 4.82
N GLU A 118 -13.75 -3.01 5.05
CA GLU A 118 -14.76 -3.66 4.24
C GLU A 118 -14.89 -3.04 2.84
N VAL A 119 -14.71 -1.72 2.72
CA VAL A 119 -14.71 -1.03 1.43
C VAL A 119 -13.47 -1.43 0.65
N TRP A 120 -12.29 -1.43 1.29
CA TRP A 120 -11.05 -1.89 0.67
C TRP A 120 -11.15 -3.33 0.17
N LEU A 121 -11.65 -4.25 0.99
CA LEU A 121 -11.83 -5.65 0.59
C LEU A 121 -12.75 -5.79 -0.63
N LYS A 122 -13.86 -5.03 -0.67
CA LYS A 122 -14.76 -5.03 -1.82
C LYS A 122 -14.05 -4.59 -3.11
N TRP A 123 -13.12 -3.64 -3.03
CA TRP A 123 -12.38 -3.17 -4.21
C TRP A 123 -11.21 -4.08 -4.59
N LEU A 124 -10.60 -4.78 -3.64
CA LEU A 124 -9.54 -5.76 -3.91
C LEU A 124 -10.08 -7.09 -4.49
N GLY A 125 -11.35 -7.41 -4.23
CA GLY A 125 -12.05 -8.57 -4.77
C GLY A 125 -12.72 -8.35 -6.13
N LYS A 126 -12.65 -7.14 -6.70
CA LYS A 126 -13.05 -6.85 -8.09
C LYS A 126 -11.89 -7.13 -9.05
#